data_AF-A0A2N7CHH4-F1
#
_entry.id   AF-A0A2N7CHH4-F1
#
_cell.length_a   1.000
_cell.length_b   1.000
_cell.length_c   1.000
_cell.angle_alpha   90.00
_cell.angle_beta   90.00
_cell.angle_gamma   90.00
#
_symmetry.space_group_name_H-M   'P 1'
#
loop_
_entity.id
_entity.type
_entity.pdbx_description
1 polymer ?
#
loop_
_entity_poly.entity_id
_entity_poly.type
_entity_poly.pdbx_seq_one_letter_code
_entity_poly.pdbx_strand_id
1 'polypeptide(L)'
;MYIEIESAQRAIPQISLKRDRRSNVVKKSELHLYQQAQSLLDNLKGRVDEYQSILEQEVLQLIEEKEQALNAHIALVFNETLESWNAKQSQWVTEAEDKLSALLTEQSHILQALKGELKCSMVGAIQSRLASFSQDETLIQYLVNALHSEIDDVSNGLKVDKVTSETGVTLSIENDERLICINTFELIEKLRKSLDTL
;
A
#
# COMPACT_ATOMS: atom_id res chain seq x y z
N MET A 1 -5.86 45.92 23.49
CA MET A 1 -6.10 46.76 22.30
C MET A 1 -7.04 47.87 22.76
N TYR A 2 -6.56 49.12 22.81
CA TYR A 2 -7.39 50.26 23.23
C TYR A 2 -8.00 50.88 21.98
N ILE A 3 -9.32 50.86 21.86
CA ILE A 3 -10.04 51.53 20.77
C ILE A 3 -10.50 52.85 21.32
N GLU A 4 -9.68 53.89 21.23
CA GLU A 4 -10.08 55.22 21.69
C GLU A 4 -11.02 55.87 20.68
N ILE A 5 -12.15 56.42 21.15
CA ILE A 5 -12.93 57.38 20.37
C ILE A 5 -11.99 58.52 19.96
N GLU A 6 -11.92 58.83 18.66
CA GLU A 6 -11.05 59.86 18.12
C GLU A 6 -11.18 61.17 18.92
N SER A 7 -10.05 61.79 19.24
CA SER A 7 -10.01 63.02 20.06
C SER A 7 -10.85 64.17 19.49
N ALA A 8 -11.07 64.21 18.18
CA ALA A 8 -11.96 65.15 17.51
C ALA A 8 -13.44 64.93 17.86
N GLN A 9 -13.85 63.68 18.09
CA GLN A 9 -15.20 63.28 18.50
C GLN A 9 -15.37 63.36 20.03
N ARG A 10 -14.26 63.31 20.78
CA ARG A 10 -14.18 63.48 22.24
C ARG A 10 -14.01 64.94 22.68
N ALA A 11 -14.24 65.91 21.80
CA ALA A 11 -14.06 67.33 22.09
C ALA A 11 -15.03 67.82 23.16
N ILE A 12 -14.64 67.69 24.43
CA ILE A 12 -15.38 68.23 25.56
C ILE A 12 -15.16 69.75 25.56
N PRO A 13 -16.23 70.57 25.48
CA PRO A 13 -16.10 72.02 25.44
C PRO A 13 -15.41 72.53 26.70
N GLN A 14 -14.40 73.39 26.56
CA GLN A 14 -13.71 73.97 27.72
C GLN A 14 -14.44 75.21 28.22
N ILE A 15 -14.80 75.23 29.50
CA ILE A 15 -15.45 76.40 30.12
C ILE A 15 -14.37 77.31 30.68
N SER A 16 -14.24 78.51 30.11
CA SER A 16 -13.37 79.56 30.62
C SER A 16 -14.16 80.83 30.92
N LEU A 17 -13.81 81.52 32.00
CA LEU A 17 -14.33 82.84 32.29
C LEU A 17 -13.73 83.84 31.29
N LYS A 18 -14.58 84.55 30.54
CA LYS A 18 -14.11 85.65 29.66
C LYS A 18 -13.28 86.65 30.48
N ARG A 19 -12.02 86.82 30.08
CA ARG A 19 -11.01 87.68 30.74
C ARG A 19 -11.11 89.16 30.40
N ASP A 20 -12.06 89.55 29.54
CA ASP A 20 -12.22 90.92 29.07
C ASP A 20 -12.91 91.81 30.13
N ARG A 21 -12.30 91.88 31.32
CA ARG A 21 -12.83 92.53 32.51
C ARG A 21 -11.91 93.69 32.90
N ARG A 22 -12.48 94.87 33.11
CA ARG A 22 -11.80 96.03 33.69
C ARG A 22 -11.74 95.98 35.23
N SER A 23 -12.16 94.88 35.85
CA SER A 23 -12.27 94.69 37.30
C SER A 23 -12.00 93.24 37.69
N ASN A 24 -11.34 93.04 38.83
CA ASN A 24 -11.03 91.72 39.40
C ASN A 24 -12.21 91.11 40.19
N VAL A 25 -13.36 91.77 40.24
CA VAL A 25 -14.55 91.30 40.98
C VAL A 25 -15.42 90.42 40.08
N VAL A 26 -15.63 89.17 40.49
CA VAL A 26 -16.53 88.21 39.82
C VAL A 26 -17.93 88.30 40.44
N LYS A 27 -18.98 88.40 39.61
CA LYS A 27 -20.35 88.43 40.11
C LYS A 27 -20.78 87.04 40.58
N LYS A 28 -21.53 86.95 41.68
CA LYS A 28 -22.06 85.69 42.22
C LYS A 28 -22.90 84.90 41.19
N SER A 29 -23.65 85.59 40.33
CA SER A 29 -24.42 84.96 39.24
C SER A 29 -23.54 84.29 38.18
N GLU A 30 -22.36 84.85 37.89
CA GLU A 30 -21.40 84.27 36.95
C GLU A 30 -20.73 83.02 37.54
N LEU A 31 -20.47 83.01 38.85
CA LEU A 31 -20.00 81.82 39.57
C LEU A 31 -21.02 80.69 39.53
N HIS A 32 -22.31 80.99 39.72
CA HIS A 32 -23.37 79.97 39.62
C HIS A 32 -23.51 79.41 38.20
N LEU A 33 -23.44 80.26 37.17
CA LEU A 33 -23.44 79.80 35.77
C LEU A 33 -22.23 78.93 35.45
N TYR A 34 -21.05 79.29 35.96
CA TYR A 34 -19.85 78.47 35.81
C TYR A 34 -20.00 77.10 36.49
N GLN A 35 -20.51 77.06 37.72
CA GLN A 35 -20.76 75.81 38.44
C GLN A 35 -21.79 74.91 37.73
N GLN A 36 -22.87 75.49 37.20
CA GLN A 36 -23.85 74.74 36.41
C GLN A 36 -23.24 74.19 35.13
N ALA A 37 -22.50 75.01 34.38
CA ALA A 37 -21.82 74.56 33.17
C ALA A 37 -20.80 73.45 33.49
N GLN A 38 -20.06 73.56 34.60
CA GLN A 38 -19.12 72.53 35.05
C GLN A 38 -19.83 71.21 35.37
N SER A 39 -20.97 71.23 36.05
CA SER A 39 -21.76 70.02 36.32
C SER A 39 -22.26 69.33 35.04
N LEU A 40 -22.66 70.10 34.03
CA LEU A 40 -23.05 69.55 32.72
C LEU A 40 -21.86 68.95 31.97
N LEU A 41 -20.69 69.56 32.09
CA LEU A 41 -19.44 69.05 31.51
C LEU A 41 -18.99 67.74 32.16
N ASP A 42 -19.11 67.63 33.48
CA ASP A 42 -18.78 66.40 34.21
C ASP A 42 -19.76 65.27 33.87
N ASN A 43 -21.05 65.58 33.67
CA ASN A 43 -22.03 64.61 33.16
C ASN A 43 -21.69 64.14 31.74
N LEU A 44 -21.33 65.06 30.83
CA LEU A 44 -20.90 64.70 29.48
C LEU A 44 -19.66 63.80 29.48
N LYS A 45 -18.67 64.08 30.34
CA LYS A 45 -17.51 63.18 30.53
C LYS A 45 -17.94 61.78 30.95
N GLY A 46 -18.82 61.68 31.95
CA GLY A 46 -19.35 60.40 32.41
C GLY A 46 -20.00 59.59 31.28
N ARG A 47 -20.84 60.23 30.46
CA ARG A 47 -21.49 59.57 29.32
C ARG A 47 -20.49 59.13 28.23
N VAL A 48 -19.46 59.93 27.97
CA VAL A 48 -18.40 59.56 27.02
C VAL A 48 -17.65 58.32 27.50
N ASP A 49 -17.35 58.23 28.80
CA ASP A 49 -16.68 57.07 29.37
C ASP A 49 -17.60 55.83 29.39
N GLU A 50 -18.90 56.00 29.61
CA GLU A 50 -19.90 54.92 29.46
C GLU A 50 -19.95 54.39 28.02
N TYR A 51 -20.04 55.27 27.02
CA TYR A 51 -20.04 54.86 25.61
C TYR A 51 -18.72 54.18 25.20
N GLN A 52 -17.59 54.67 25.70
CA GLN A 52 -16.29 54.05 25.52
C GLN A 52 -16.30 52.61 26.07
N SER A 53 -16.81 52.41 27.29
CA SER A 53 -16.91 51.08 27.90
C SER A 53 -17.83 50.13 27.14
N ILE A 54 -18.97 50.62 26.63
CA ILE A 54 -19.90 49.81 25.83
C ILE A 54 -19.23 49.37 24.53
N LEU A 55 -18.56 50.30 23.85
CA LEU A 55 -17.88 50.03 22.58
C LEU A 55 -16.75 49.02 22.76
N GLU A 56 -15.96 49.14 23.83
CA GLU A 56 -14.91 48.15 24.15
C GLU A 56 -15.50 46.75 24.39
N GLN A 57 -16.62 46.65 25.12
CA GLN A 57 -17.29 45.37 25.37
C GLN A 57 -17.84 44.75 24.09
N GLU A 58 -18.54 45.53 23.26
CA GLU A 58 -19.09 45.05 21.99
C GLU A 58 -17.98 44.58 21.04
N VAL A 59 -16.85 45.29 20.99
CA VAL A 59 -15.74 44.87 20.13
C VAL A 59 -15.07 43.60 20.67
N LEU A 60 -14.92 43.45 21.99
CA LEU A 60 -14.40 42.21 22.55
C LEU A 60 -15.29 41.02 22.21
N GLN A 61 -16.61 41.16 22.36
CA GLN A 61 -17.57 40.13 21.96
C GLN A 61 -17.46 39.81 20.48
N LEU A 62 -17.38 40.83 19.61
CA LEU A 62 -17.26 40.62 18.17
C LEU A 62 -15.95 39.91 17.81
N ILE A 63 -14.85 40.21 18.50
CA ILE A 63 -13.58 39.51 18.32
C ILE A 63 -13.72 38.04 18.70
N GLU A 64 -14.30 37.75 19.87
CA GLU A 64 -14.52 36.37 20.33
C GLU A 64 -15.43 35.59 19.36
N GLU A 65 -16.53 36.19 18.89
CA GLU A 65 -17.42 35.59 17.91
C GLU A 65 -16.70 35.29 16.58
N LYS A 66 -15.87 36.23 16.09
CA LYS A 66 -15.10 36.03 14.86
C LYS A 66 -14.03 34.97 15.02
N GLU A 67 -13.36 34.93 16.17
CA GLU A 67 -12.38 33.89 16.49
C GLU A 67 -13.05 32.51 16.53
N GLN A 68 -14.20 32.38 17.21
CA GLN A 68 -14.95 31.13 17.26
C GLN A 68 -15.42 30.69 15.86
N ALA A 69 -15.95 31.62 15.05
CA ALA A 69 -16.39 31.32 13.69
C ALA A 69 -15.22 30.88 12.80
N LEU A 70 -14.06 31.54 12.93
CA LEU A 70 -12.85 31.20 12.17
C LEU A 70 -12.30 29.84 12.60
N ASN A 71 -12.26 29.55 13.90
CA ASN A 71 -11.83 28.25 14.41
C ASN A 71 -12.77 27.12 13.96
N ALA A 72 -14.09 27.35 13.97
CA ALA A 72 -15.07 26.38 13.47
C ALA A 72 -14.88 26.13 11.96
N HIS A 73 -14.66 27.18 11.17
CA HIS A 73 -14.38 27.04 9.74
C HIS A 73 -13.08 26.29 9.47
N ILE A 74 -12.00 26.60 10.20
CA ILE A 74 -10.73 25.87 10.09
C ILE A 74 -10.93 24.39 10.42
N ALA A 75 -11.66 24.07 11.49
CA ALA A 75 -11.94 22.70 11.87
C ALA A 75 -12.72 21.94 10.78
N LEU A 76 -13.72 22.58 10.15
CA LEU A 76 -14.46 22.00 9.03
C LEU A 76 -13.55 21.70 7.84
N VAL A 77 -12.79 22.70 7.37
CA VAL A 77 -11.86 22.52 6.24
C VAL A 77 -10.79 21.47 6.56
N PHE A 78 -10.30 21.43 7.80
CA PHE A 78 -9.34 20.43 8.22
C PHE A 78 -9.94 19.01 8.19
N ASN A 79 -11.17 18.83 8.66
CA ASN A 79 -11.86 17.55 8.59
C ASN A 79 -12.14 17.12 7.14
N GLU A 80 -12.63 18.03 6.29
CA GLU A 80 -12.86 17.75 4.87
C GLU A 80 -11.57 17.34 4.15
N THR A 81 -10.47 18.05 4.42
CA THR A 81 -9.17 17.71 3.84
C THR A 81 -8.66 16.36 4.33
N LEU A 82 -8.80 16.05 5.63
CA LEU A 82 -8.47 14.74 6.18
C LEU A 82 -9.30 13.61 5.57
N GLU A 83 -10.62 13.79 5.44
CA GLU A 83 -11.49 12.80 4.81
C GLU A 83 -11.11 12.57 3.34
N SER A 84 -10.87 13.65 2.59
CA SER A 84 -10.44 13.57 1.20
C SER A 84 -9.07 12.89 1.05
N TRP A 85 -8.15 13.12 1.99
CA TRP A 85 -6.84 12.49 2.03
C TRP A 85 -6.97 10.99 2.30
N ASN A 86 -7.75 10.61 3.32
CA ASN A 86 -7.99 9.22 3.67
C ASN A 86 -8.66 8.45 2.53
N ALA A 87 -9.61 9.08 1.83
CA ALA A 87 -10.26 8.49 0.65
C ALA A 87 -9.25 8.23 -0.48
N LYS A 88 -8.38 9.22 -0.79
CA LYS A 88 -7.31 9.06 -1.80
C LYS A 88 -6.31 7.99 -1.40
N GLN A 89 -5.90 7.96 -0.14
CA GLN A 89 -4.98 6.95 0.38
C GLN A 89 -5.59 5.55 0.26
N SER A 90 -6.86 5.38 0.64
CA SER A 90 -7.57 4.11 0.49
C SER A 90 -7.63 3.68 -0.97
N GLN A 91 -7.97 4.60 -1.88
CA GLN A 91 -8.02 4.31 -3.32
C GLN A 91 -6.65 3.88 -3.86
N TRP A 92 -5.57 4.57 -3.48
CA TRP A 92 -4.22 4.20 -3.89
C TRP A 92 -3.81 2.83 -3.38
N VAL A 93 -4.18 2.48 -2.15
CA VAL A 93 -3.91 1.16 -1.59
C VAL A 93 -4.65 0.10 -2.37
N THR A 94 -5.95 0.28 -2.64
CA THR A 94 -6.74 -0.69 -3.43
C THR A 94 -6.19 -0.85 -4.84
N GLU A 95 -5.83 0.25 -5.51
CA GLU A 95 -5.24 0.19 -6.86
C GLU A 95 -3.87 -0.49 -6.87
N ALA A 96 -3.07 -0.32 -5.82
CA ALA A 96 -1.78 -0.98 -5.68
C ALA A 96 -1.95 -2.49 -5.43
N GLU A 97 -2.90 -2.88 -4.57
CA GLU A 97 -3.23 -4.28 -4.29
C GLU A 97 -3.76 -5.00 -5.54
N ASP A 98 -4.63 -4.36 -6.32
CA ASP A 98 -5.14 -4.89 -7.58
C ASP A 98 -4.01 -5.10 -8.61
N LYS A 99 -3.11 -4.12 -8.76
CA LYS A 99 -1.96 -4.24 -9.67
C LYS A 99 -1.00 -5.33 -9.21
N LEU A 100 -0.72 -5.42 -7.92
CA LEU A 100 0.17 -6.45 -7.36
C LEU A 100 -0.41 -7.85 -7.53
N SER A 101 -1.71 -8.03 -7.26
CA SER A 101 -2.37 -9.31 -7.44
C SER A 101 -2.41 -9.73 -8.91
N ALA A 102 -2.68 -8.81 -9.84
CA ALA A 102 -2.60 -9.07 -11.27
C ALA A 102 -1.19 -9.52 -11.70
N LEU A 103 -0.14 -8.79 -11.29
CA LEU A 103 1.25 -9.18 -11.61
C LEU A 103 1.64 -10.53 -10.98
N LEU A 104 1.17 -10.82 -9.76
CA LEU A 104 1.46 -12.07 -9.07
C LEU A 104 0.79 -13.27 -9.76
N THR A 105 -0.45 -13.09 -10.22
CA THR A 105 -1.16 -14.11 -11.00
C THR A 105 -0.51 -14.35 -12.36
N GLU A 106 -0.07 -13.29 -13.04
CA GLU A 106 0.70 -13.39 -14.29
C GLU A 106 2.02 -14.14 -14.09
N GLN A 107 2.79 -13.78 -13.05
CA GLN A 107 4.03 -14.50 -12.74
C GLN A 107 3.78 -15.97 -12.37
N SER A 108 2.72 -16.26 -11.62
CA SER A 108 2.33 -17.64 -11.31
C SER A 108 2.00 -18.42 -12.58
N HIS A 109 1.30 -17.82 -13.53
CA HIS A 109 0.99 -18.45 -14.80
C HIS A 109 2.26 -18.73 -15.63
N ILE A 110 3.18 -17.77 -15.70
CA ILE A 110 4.47 -17.94 -16.38
C ILE A 110 5.28 -19.08 -15.75
N LEU A 111 5.34 -19.14 -14.42
CA LEU A 111 6.04 -20.20 -13.70
C LEU A 111 5.42 -21.58 -13.95
N GLN A 112 4.09 -21.68 -14.00
CA GLN A 112 3.40 -22.92 -14.33
C GLN A 112 3.66 -23.35 -15.77
N ALA A 113 3.66 -22.41 -16.73
CA ALA A 113 4.00 -22.68 -18.12
C ALA A 113 5.45 -23.17 -18.26
N LEU A 114 6.42 -22.48 -17.65
CA LEU A 114 7.83 -22.90 -17.62
C LEU A 114 8.02 -24.27 -16.96
N LYS A 115 7.30 -24.55 -15.86
CA LYS A 115 7.30 -25.88 -15.22
C LYS A 115 6.80 -26.94 -16.20
N GLY A 116 5.74 -26.66 -16.95
CA GLY A 116 5.20 -27.55 -17.99
C GLY A 116 6.22 -27.80 -19.11
N GLU A 117 6.80 -26.74 -19.65
CA GLU A 117 7.83 -26.83 -20.70
C GLU A 117 9.05 -27.63 -20.23
N LEU A 118 9.52 -27.40 -19.00
CA LEU A 118 10.65 -28.11 -18.43
C LEU A 118 10.33 -29.60 -18.20
N LYS A 119 9.10 -29.92 -17.75
CA LYS A 119 8.64 -31.31 -17.64
C LYS A 119 8.64 -31.97 -19.02
N CYS A 120 8.06 -31.34 -20.04
CA CYS A 120 8.02 -31.87 -21.40
C CYS A 120 9.44 -32.04 -21.99
N SER A 121 10.32 -31.08 -21.77
CA SER A 121 11.71 -31.13 -22.21
C SER A 121 12.48 -32.27 -21.53
N MET A 122 12.31 -32.43 -20.21
CA MET A 122 12.95 -33.49 -19.45
C MET A 122 12.42 -34.88 -19.86
N VAL A 123 11.10 -35.03 -20.02
CA VAL A 123 10.49 -36.27 -20.53
C VAL A 123 11.01 -36.59 -21.93
N GLY A 124 11.09 -35.61 -22.84
CA GLY A 124 11.65 -35.80 -24.17
C GLY A 124 13.13 -36.20 -24.16
N ALA A 125 13.93 -35.59 -23.27
CA ALA A 125 15.33 -35.96 -23.08
C ALA A 125 15.50 -37.37 -22.50
N ILE A 126 14.65 -37.77 -21.54
CA ILE A 126 14.64 -39.12 -20.99
C ILE A 126 14.19 -40.13 -22.05
N GLN A 127 13.10 -39.85 -22.78
CA GLN A 127 12.57 -40.74 -23.82
C GLN A 127 13.57 -40.96 -24.98
N SER A 128 14.31 -39.92 -25.37
CA SER A 128 15.35 -40.03 -26.39
C SER A 128 16.56 -40.84 -25.89
N ARG A 129 16.98 -40.66 -24.63
CA ARG A 129 18.01 -41.51 -24.01
C ARG A 129 17.56 -42.96 -23.80
N LEU A 130 16.29 -43.19 -23.45
CA LEU A 130 15.72 -44.53 -23.35
C LEU A 130 15.70 -45.24 -24.72
N ALA A 131 15.45 -44.49 -25.80
CA ALA A 131 15.48 -45.02 -27.15
C ALA A 131 16.87 -45.49 -27.55
N SER A 132 17.93 -44.77 -27.14
CA SER A 132 19.32 -45.22 -27.37
C SER A 132 19.73 -46.43 -26.51
N PHE A 133 19.02 -46.69 -25.41
CA PHE A 133 19.33 -47.79 -24.49
C PHE A 133 18.90 -49.17 -25.02
N SER A 134 18.02 -49.25 -26.03
CA SER A 134 17.52 -50.51 -26.59
C SER A 134 18.58 -51.32 -27.33
N GLN A 135 19.67 -50.65 -27.73
CA GLN A 135 20.80 -51.20 -28.45
C GLN A 135 22.12 -51.03 -27.69
N ASP A 136 22.08 -50.58 -26.43
CA ASP A 136 23.29 -50.37 -25.63
C ASP A 136 23.88 -51.72 -25.22
N GLU A 137 25.10 -52.00 -25.68
CA GLU A 137 25.84 -53.24 -25.39
C GLU A 137 26.06 -53.44 -23.89
N THR A 138 26.13 -52.35 -23.10
CA THR A 138 26.33 -52.44 -21.65
C THR A 138 25.08 -52.96 -20.93
N LEU A 139 23.89 -52.53 -21.35
CA LEU A 139 22.62 -53.04 -20.84
C LEU A 139 22.41 -54.50 -21.27
N ILE A 140 22.73 -54.81 -22.53
CA ILE A 140 22.67 -56.17 -23.06
C ILE A 140 23.59 -57.10 -22.26
N GLN A 141 24.81 -56.65 -21.94
CA GLN A 141 25.75 -57.42 -21.13
C GLN A 141 25.27 -57.59 -19.68
N TYR A 142 24.67 -56.57 -19.09
CA TYR A 142 24.09 -56.66 -17.75
C TYR A 142 22.91 -57.64 -17.70
N LEU A 143 22.03 -57.61 -18.71
CA LEU A 143 20.89 -58.53 -18.82
C LEU A 143 21.35 -59.97 -19.08
N VAL A 144 22.41 -60.18 -19.86
CA VAL A 144 23.06 -61.49 -20.02
C VAL A 144 23.56 -62.02 -18.67
N ASN A 145 24.25 -61.19 -17.89
CA ASN A 145 24.74 -61.59 -16.56
C ASN A 145 23.57 -61.88 -15.59
N ALA A 146 22.50 -61.09 -15.65
CA ALA A 146 21.30 -61.30 -14.83
C ALA A 146 20.58 -62.61 -15.21
N LEU A 147 20.51 -62.96 -16.49
CA LEU A 147 19.96 -64.21 -16.96
C LEU A 147 20.77 -65.43 -16.49
N HIS A 148 22.10 -65.36 -16.54
CA HIS A 148 22.95 -66.42 -15.96
C HIS A 148 22.77 -66.54 -14.44
N SER A 149 22.60 -65.42 -13.73
CA SER A 149 22.34 -65.43 -12.29
C SER A 149 20.96 -65.97 -11.91
N GLU A 150 19.92 -65.71 -12.70
CA GLU A 150 18.55 -66.22 -12.46
C GLU A 150 18.43 -67.74 -12.73
N ILE A 151 19.28 -68.28 -13.60
CA ILE A 151 19.31 -69.70 -13.94
C ILE A 151 20.30 -70.48 -13.03
N ASP A 152 20.95 -69.80 -12.07
CA ASP A 152 22.02 -70.35 -11.22
C ASP A 152 23.16 -70.98 -12.06
N ASP A 153 23.46 -70.42 -13.25
CA ASP A 153 24.55 -70.85 -14.11
C ASP A 153 25.88 -70.25 -13.62
N VAL A 154 26.39 -70.80 -12.51
CA VAL A 154 27.63 -70.38 -11.82
C VAL A 154 28.86 -70.43 -12.76
N SER A 155 28.78 -71.16 -13.87
CA SER A 155 29.87 -71.39 -14.82
C SER A 155 29.76 -70.57 -16.12
N ASN A 156 28.67 -69.82 -16.34
CA ASN A 156 28.33 -69.22 -17.64
C ASN A 156 28.43 -70.22 -18.81
N GLY A 157 27.99 -71.46 -18.57
CA GLY A 157 28.13 -72.56 -19.53
C GLY A 157 27.01 -72.60 -20.58
N LEU A 158 25.85 -72.00 -20.29
CA LEU A 158 24.71 -71.96 -21.20
C LEU A 158 24.89 -70.87 -22.26
N LYS A 159 24.55 -71.17 -23.52
CA LYS A 159 24.64 -70.15 -24.58
C LYS A 159 23.42 -69.24 -24.51
N VAL A 160 23.67 -67.94 -24.33
CA VAL A 160 22.65 -66.92 -24.53
C VAL A 160 22.55 -66.63 -26.02
N ASP A 161 21.44 -67.04 -26.62
CA ASP A 161 21.14 -66.69 -27.99
C ASP A 161 20.68 -65.23 -28.05
N LYS A 162 21.44 -64.44 -28.81
CA LYS A 162 21.19 -63.02 -29.04
C LYS A 162 20.56 -62.88 -30.42
N VAL A 163 19.28 -62.57 -30.48
CA VAL A 163 18.60 -62.25 -31.74
C VAL A 163 18.43 -60.74 -31.81
N THR A 164 19.29 -60.10 -32.60
CA THR A 164 19.19 -58.67 -32.93
C THR A 164 18.10 -58.46 -33.97
N SER A 165 17.15 -57.59 -33.67
CA SER A 165 16.09 -57.14 -34.59
C SER A 165 16.16 -55.62 -34.76
N GLU A 166 15.47 -55.08 -35.76
CA GLU A 166 15.42 -53.62 -36.01
C GLU A 166 14.83 -52.83 -34.82
N THR A 167 14.05 -53.49 -33.96
CA THR A 167 13.35 -52.87 -32.82
C THR A 167 14.01 -53.12 -31.47
N GLY A 168 14.98 -54.04 -31.36
CA GLY A 168 15.66 -54.37 -30.10
C GLY A 168 16.39 -55.71 -30.13
N VAL A 169 16.87 -56.14 -28.96
CA VAL A 169 17.60 -57.40 -28.79
C VAL A 169 16.78 -58.34 -27.92
N THR A 170 16.47 -59.52 -28.46
CA THR A 170 15.87 -60.62 -27.69
C THR A 170 16.99 -61.51 -27.20
N LEU A 171 17.08 -61.67 -25.88
CA LEU A 171 18.03 -62.55 -25.19
C LEU A 171 17.26 -63.78 -24.72
N SER A 172 17.66 -64.97 -25.19
CA SER A 172 17.10 -66.24 -24.76
C SER A 172 18.18 -67.14 -24.16
N ILE A 173 17.92 -67.66 -22.95
CA ILE A 173 18.68 -68.76 -22.37
C ILE A 173 17.74 -69.94 -22.18
N GLU A 174 18.17 -71.10 -22.66
CA GLU A 174 17.43 -72.36 -22.55
C GLU A 174 18.25 -73.36 -21.72
N ASN A 175 17.59 -74.00 -20.75
CA ASN A 175 18.07 -75.15 -19.99
C ASN A 175 17.00 -76.26 -20.12
N ASP A 176 17.35 -77.53 -19.85
CA ASP A 176 16.53 -78.72 -20.11
C ASP A 176 15.10 -78.68 -19.51
N GLU A 177 14.84 -77.78 -18.55
CA GLU A 177 13.54 -77.57 -17.92
C GLU A 177 12.96 -76.14 -18.06
N ARG A 178 13.72 -75.15 -18.55
CA ARG A 178 13.31 -73.72 -18.52
C ARG A 178 13.87 -72.92 -19.70
N LEU A 179 13.00 -72.15 -20.35
CA LEU A 179 13.34 -71.13 -21.34
C LEU A 179 13.03 -69.75 -20.75
N ILE A 180 14.03 -68.88 -20.64
CA ILE A 180 13.85 -67.48 -20.22
C ILE A 180 14.20 -66.57 -21.39
N CYS A 181 13.22 -65.78 -21.82
CA CYS A 181 13.37 -64.80 -22.89
C CYS A 181 13.16 -63.39 -22.34
N ILE A 182 14.15 -62.50 -22.54
CA ILE A 182 14.03 -61.08 -22.24
C ILE A 182 14.17 -60.30 -23.55
N ASN A 183 13.15 -59.50 -23.86
CA ASN A 183 13.20 -58.56 -24.97
C ASN A 183 13.52 -57.16 -24.43
N THR A 184 14.65 -56.58 -24.85
CA THR A 184 15.04 -55.22 -24.43
C THR A 184 14.04 -54.16 -24.89
N PHE A 185 13.35 -54.38 -26.02
CA PHE A 185 12.30 -53.48 -26.51
C PHE A 185 11.09 -53.44 -25.56
N GLU A 186 10.57 -54.60 -25.13
CA GLU A 186 9.42 -54.66 -24.23
C GLU A 186 9.73 -54.03 -22.85
N LEU A 187 10.96 -54.16 -22.38
CA LEU A 187 11.41 -53.58 -21.12
C LEU A 187 11.45 -52.04 -21.20
N ILE A 188 11.96 -51.51 -22.31
CA ILE A 188 12.02 -50.07 -22.60
C ILE A 188 10.63 -49.50 -22.89
N GLU A 189 9.74 -50.27 -23.54
CA GLU A 189 8.33 -49.93 -23.72
C GLU A 189 7.59 -49.81 -22.37
N LYS A 190 7.81 -50.75 -21.45
CA LYS A 190 7.23 -50.69 -20.10
C LYS A 190 7.76 -49.48 -19.31
N LEU A 191 9.05 -49.17 -19.43
CA LEU A 191 9.64 -47.98 -18.82
C LEU A 191 9.10 -46.68 -19.44
N ARG A 192 8.93 -46.61 -20.76
CA ARG A 192 8.25 -45.48 -21.44
C ARG A 192 6.83 -45.28 -20.92
N LYS A 193 6.03 -46.35 -20.86
CA LYS A 193 4.65 -46.30 -20.32
C LYS A 193 4.60 -45.84 -18.85
N SER A 194 5.61 -46.18 -18.05
CA SER A 194 5.72 -45.70 -16.66
C SER A 194 6.13 -44.23 -16.54
N LEU A 195 6.80 -43.67 -17.56
CA LEU A 195 7.18 -42.26 -17.61
C LEU A 195 6.06 -41.37 -18.15
N ASP A 196 5.24 -41.88 -19.08
CA ASP A 196 4.09 -41.16 -19.65
C ASP A 196 2.93 -41.01 -18.67
N THR A 197 2.93 -41.75 -17.55
CA THR A 197 1.91 -41.70 -16.49
C THR A 197 2.24 -40.73 -15.35
N LEU A 198 3.39 -40.06 -15.39
CA LEU A 198 3.89 -39.08 -14.40
C LEU A 198 3.68 -37.63 -14.85
#